data_AF-A0A2S3QMS0-F1
#
_entry.id   AF-A0A2S3QMS0-F1
#
_cell.length_a   1.000
_cell.length_b   1.000
_cell.length_c   1.000
_cell.angle_alpha   90.00
_cell.angle_beta   90.00
_cell.angle_gamma   90.00
#
_symmetry.space_group_name_H-M   'P 1'
#
loop_
_entity.id
_entity.type
_entity.pdbx_description
1 polymer ?
#
loop_
_entity_poly.entity_id
_entity_poly.type
_entity_poly.pdbx_seq_one_letter_code
_entity_poly.pdbx_strand_id
1 'polypeptide(L)'
;MHKKAFGLLSVLLLTLTVLTQYTQVDRSEYSYFSTRAPASVADMERLETLLAVDKLDYYIGEYVNNFGKKIDGESLDVLKKVELDYIVDKYSSDSRIFDAKNYDAIIYDILKDRLGKKPSGTKTSYEWGYNFFKNKLNEGFTLLDSKIKPKDDSAVTKVEPRSEFTLPDQGIKNGELTLDADHYISNRTTRAVFWEAVESNRDVEFHLENSREFLKNLQANGGQILKEIRPFANNYNKIYAVQYPGESTYRYAITAIGGKDRLNHLMLQFGLSKRGHTVTNKVRIFGDLDETHKMMEDELSGIFRHLPKSERVIIGQKGAIERTFETLWKVRALKNLYEDEPDLVLSHISDKLKDSFKALMADGDIKKYDIFKNKKDVETAYTKLEKTIKAKGIEPFEFKKYDYDNYVISMSDLVFKNSEGEDVVWRVVANSWGMRSLHLLRP
;
A
#
# COMPACT_ATOMS: atom_id res chain seq x y z
N MET A 1 -84.20 38.93 -3.99
CA MET A 1 -83.30 40.02 -3.57
C MET A 1 -81.93 39.44 -3.29
N HIS A 2 -80.93 39.98 -4.01
CA HIS A 2 -79.46 39.85 -3.91
C HIS A 2 -78.83 38.45 -3.66
N LYS A 3 -78.23 37.81 -4.68
CA LYS A 3 -76.86 38.06 -5.24
C LYS A 3 -75.80 37.95 -4.12
N LYS A 4 -74.82 37.04 -4.14
CA LYS A 4 -73.80 36.72 -5.17
C LYS A 4 -73.35 35.25 -4.97
N ALA A 5 -73.21 34.38 -5.96
CA ALA A 5 -72.45 34.44 -7.23
C ALA A 5 -70.92 34.30 -7.05
N PHE A 6 -70.37 33.41 -7.90
CA PHE A 6 -68.97 33.02 -8.15
C PHE A 6 -68.43 31.92 -7.23
N GLY A 7 -68.06 30.74 -7.72
CA GLY A 7 -67.91 30.29 -9.10
C GLY A 7 -66.76 29.29 -9.15
N LEU A 8 -67.02 28.11 -9.72
CA LEU A 8 -65.97 27.26 -10.27
C LEU A 8 -65.02 28.11 -11.11
N LEU A 9 -63.74 28.11 -10.76
CA LEU A 9 -62.68 28.14 -11.75
C LEU A 9 -61.37 27.64 -11.10
N SER A 10 -60.76 26.67 -11.76
CA SER A 10 -59.34 26.29 -11.68
C SER A 10 -58.89 25.62 -10.37
N VAL A 11 -58.72 24.30 -10.25
CA VAL A 11 -58.00 23.35 -11.14
C VAL A 11 -56.59 23.85 -11.53
N LEU A 12 -56.05 24.83 -10.81
CA LEU A 12 -54.73 25.38 -11.09
C LEU A 12 -54.05 25.92 -9.83
N LEU A 13 -53.94 25.07 -8.81
CA LEU A 13 -52.92 25.19 -7.75
C LEU A 13 -52.37 23.81 -7.36
N LEU A 14 -52.42 22.86 -8.30
CA LEU A 14 -51.46 21.77 -8.41
C LEU A 14 -50.34 22.27 -9.31
N THR A 15 -49.34 22.96 -8.73
CA THR A 15 -47.92 23.03 -9.15
C THR A 15 -47.26 24.26 -8.51
N LEU A 16 -46.12 24.02 -7.84
CA LEU A 16 -45.16 24.98 -7.25
C LEU A 16 -45.67 25.69 -5.98
N THR A 17 -45.07 25.55 -4.78
CA THR A 17 -43.66 25.47 -4.36
C THR A 17 -43.66 24.93 -2.92
N VAL A 18 -42.94 23.84 -2.57
CA VAL A 18 -41.53 23.82 -2.12
C VAL A 18 -41.34 24.34 -0.66
N LEU A 19 -40.69 23.46 0.13
CA LEU A 19 -39.96 23.66 1.40
C LEU A 19 -40.61 23.29 2.75
N THR A 20 -39.97 22.25 3.32
CA THR A 20 -39.59 22.06 4.74
C THR A 20 -40.66 21.68 5.76
N GLN A 21 -40.86 20.38 5.91
CA GLN A 21 -41.02 19.78 7.24
C GLN A 21 -39.76 18.94 7.52
N TYR A 22 -38.86 19.52 8.30
CA TYR A 22 -37.82 18.83 9.05
C TYR A 22 -38.21 19.00 10.51
N THR A 23 -38.55 17.92 11.22
CA THR A 23 -38.18 17.73 12.62
C THR A 23 -38.49 16.31 13.10
N GLN A 24 -37.39 15.66 13.52
CA GLN A 24 -37.28 14.74 14.64
C GLN A 24 -38.06 13.42 14.58
N VAL A 25 -37.38 12.41 14.01
CA VAL A 25 -37.53 11.03 14.45
C VAL A 25 -36.38 10.73 15.42
N ASP A 26 -36.78 10.30 16.60
CA ASP A 26 -35.96 9.80 17.70
C ASP A 26 -34.98 8.71 17.20
N ARG A 27 -33.67 8.93 17.38
CA ARG A 27 -32.59 8.01 16.97
C ARG A 27 -32.03 7.30 18.21
N SER A 28 -32.85 6.51 18.87
CA SER A 28 -32.40 5.60 19.93
C SER A 28 -32.96 4.21 19.70
N GLU A 29 -32.38 3.49 18.73
CA GLU A 29 -32.30 2.02 18.67
C GLU A 29 -31.59 1.62 17.36
N TYR A 30 -30.31 1.25 17.46
CA TYR A 30 -29.55 0.66 16.36
C TYR A 30 -29.97 -0.81 16.19
N SER A 31 -30.98 -1.07 15.36
CA SER A 31 -31.14 -2.36 14.68
C SER A 31 -30.89 -2.15 13.18
N TYR A 32 -29.63 -2.04 12.79
CA TYR A 32 -29.26 -2.04 11.38
C TYR A 32 -29.02 -3.48 10.90
N PHE A 33 -29.28 -3.69 9.60
CA PHE A 33 -28.78 -4.78 8.74
C PHE A 33 -29.67 -6.03 8.59
N SER A 34 -30.66 -5.94 7.67
CA SER A 34 -31.18 -7.13 6.96
C SER A 34 -31.60 -6.88 5.50
N THR A 35 -31.23 -5.76 4.88
CA THR A 35 -31.56 -5.49 3.47
C THR A 35 -30.35 -4.99 2.70
N ARG A 36 -29.97 -5.70 1.62
CA ARG A 36 -28.96 -5.24 0.64
C ARG A 36 -29.27 -3.80 0.26
N ALA A 37 -28.40 -2.86 0.61
CA ALA A 37 -28.54 -1.48 0.16
C ALA A 37 -28.38 -1.44 -1.37
N PRO A 38 -29.32 -0.80 -2.11
CA PRO A 38 -29.13 -0.55 -3.54
C PRO A 38 -27.94 0.38 -3.76
N ALA A 39 -27.29 0.32 -4.93
CA ALA A 39 -26.26 1.27 -5.33
C ALA A 39 -26.83 2.38 -6.21
N SER A 40 -26.86 3.56 -5.67
CA SER A 40 -26.75 4.83 -6.36
C SER A 40 -25.35 5.40 -6.09
N VAL A 41 -24.94 6.45 -6.79
CA VAL A 41 -23.66 7.15 -6.53
C VAL A 41 -23.58 7.68 -5.08
N ALA A 42 -24.70 7.82 -4.39
CA ALA A 42 -24.76 8.13 -2.95
C ALA A 42 -24.26 6.98 -2.05
N ASP A 43 -24.18 5.73 -2.55
CA ASP A 43 -23.81 4.54 -1.76
C ASP A 43 -22.29 4.27 -1.70
N MET A 44 -21.47 5.14 -2.30
CA MET A 44 -20.01 5.12 -2.08
C MET A 44 -19.54 6.12 -1.02
N GLU A 45 -20.42 7.00 -0.51
CA GLU A 45 -20.10 7.90 0.61
C GLU A 45 -19.66 7.12 1.85
N ARG A 46 -20.30 5.96 2.09
CA ARG A 46 -19.91 5.06 3.19
C ARG A 46 -18.49 4.54 2.99
N LEU A 47 -18.14 4.08 1.80
CA LEU A 47 -16.79 3.62 1.48
C LEU A 47 -15.77 4.77 1.62
N GLU A 48 -16.10 5.97 1.16
CA GLU A 48 -15.24 7.15 1.29
C GLU A 48 -14.97 7.49 2.75
N THR A 49 -16.02 7.42 3.57
CA THR A 49 -15.93 7.63 5.03
C THR A 49 -15.04 6.57 5.68
N LEU A 50 -15.24 5.29 5.34
CA LEU A 50 -14.43 4.19 5.85
C LEU A 50 -12.96 4.29 5.41
N LEU A 51 -12.69 4.76 4.19
CA LEU A 51 -11.33 5.06 3.71
C LEU A 51 -10.70 6.19 4.53
N ALA A 52 -11.45 7.25 4.84
CA ALA A 52 -10.96 8.35 5.66
C ALA A 52 -10.70 7.94 7.12
N VAL A 53 -11.53 7.05 7.67
CA VAL A 53 -11.30 6.43 8.98
C VAL A 53 -10.03 5.57 8.97
N ASP A 54 -9.87 4.69 7.98
CA ASP A 54 -8.69 3.82 7.86
C ASP A 54 -7.40 4.66 7.69
N LYS A 55 -7.49 5.76 6.95
CA LYS A 55 -6.40 6.74 6.78
C LYS A 55 -6.01 7.41 8.10
N LEU A 56 -6.98 7.82 8.91
CA LEU A 56 -6.73 8.43 10.22
C LEU A 56 -6.12 7.44 11.21
N ASP A 57 -6.66 6.22 11.28
CA ASP A 57 -6.13 5.16 12.14
C ASP A 57 -4.68 4.80 11.76
N TYR A 58 -4.42 4.62 10.46
CA TYR A 58 -3.08 4.39 9.93
C TYR A 58 -2.11 5.53 10.29
N TYR A 59 -2.58 6.78 10.20
CA TYR A 59 -1.80 7.94 10.62
C TYR A 59 -1.48 7.93 12.12
N ILE A 60 -2.44 7.57 12.98
CA ILE A 60 -2.22 7.46 14.44
C ILE A 60 -1.11 6.45 14.73
N GLY A 61 -1.16 5.27 14.09
CA GLY A 61 -0.11 4.26 14.21
C GLY A 61 1.27 4.79 13.81
N GLU A 62 1.38 5.43 12.65
CA GLU A 62 2.63 6.04 12.19
C GLU A 62 3.10 7.18 13.11
N TYR A 63 2.18 7.97 13.65
CA TYR A 63 2.47 9.04 14.59
C TYR A 63 3.08 8.48 15.88
N VAL A 64 2.46 7.45 16.46
CA VAL A 64 2.95 6.78 17.67
C VAL A 64 4.37 6.22 17.45
N ASN A 65 4.60 5.57 16.32
CA ASN A 65 5.88 4.92 16.02
C ASN A 65 7.02 5.91 15.74
N ASN A 66 6.75 7.00 15.03
CA ASN A 66 7.79 7.90 14.51
C ASN A 66 7.91 9.22 15.30
N PHE A 67 6.80 9.73 15.83
CA PHE A 67 6.75 11.00 16.55
C PHE A 67 6.45 10.84 18.05
N GLY A 68 5.89 9.70 18.46
CA GLY A 68 5.47 9.45 19.85
C GLY A 68 6.55 9.69 20.91
N LYS A 69 7.83 9.52 20.57
CA LYS A 69 8.96 9.79 21.49
C LYS A 69 9.14 11.28 21.84
N LYS A 70 8.47 12.19 21.12
CA LYS A 70 8.58 13.65 21.29
C LYS A 70 7.44 14.26 22.12
N ILE A 71 6.45 13.46 22.49
CA ILE A 71 5.32 13.90 23.34
C ILE A 71 5.42 13.25 24.73
N ASP A 72 4.60 13.71 25.67
CA ASP A 72 4.59 13.14 27.01
C ASP A 72 4.07 11.70 27.02
N GLY A 73 4.52 10.91 27.99
CA GLY A 73 4.22 9.47 28.08
C GLY A 73 2.73 9.17 28.29
N GLU A 74 2.00 10.03 29.03
CA GLU A 74 0.57 9.85 29.28
C GLU A 74 -0.21 9.99 27.97
N SER A 75 0.07 11.03 27.19
CA SER A 75 -0.49 11.25 25.86
C SER A 75 -0.14 10.11 24.90
N LEU A 76 1.12 9.65 24.90
CA LEU A 76 1.55 8.53 24.06
C LEU A 76 0.78 7.24 24.38
N ASP A 77 0.60 6.92 25.65
CA ASP A 77 -0.10 5.71 26.07
C ASP A 77 -1.61 5.77 25.80
N VAL A 78 -2.20 6.97 25.80
CA VAL A 78 -3.57 7.17 25.30
C VAL A 78 -3.67 6.85 23.82
N LEU A 79 -2.77 7.39 22.99
CA LEU A 79 -2.81 7.17 21.53
C LEU A 79 -2.62 5.70 21.16
N LYS A 80 -1.76 4.96 21.87
CA LYS A 80 -1.60 3.49 21.68
C LYS A 80 -2.87 2.68 21.97
N LYS A 81 -3.80 3.25 22.73
CA LYS A 81 -5.07 2.61 23.15
C LYS A 81 -6.27 3.21 22.42
N VAL A 82 -6.05 3.98 21.37
CA VAL A 82 -7.15 4.42 20.50
C VAL A 82 -7.55 3.22 19.66
N GLU A 83 -8.79 2.80 19.83
CA GLU A 83 -9.37 1.69 19.07
C GLU A 83 -10.11 2.23 17.85
N LEU A 84 -10.16 1.43 16.80
CA LEU A 84 -10.84 1.79 15.55
C LEU A 84 -12.31 2.15 15.77
N ASP A 85 -13.03 1.40 16.61
CA ASP A 85 -14.45 1.63 16.87
C ASP A 85 -14.70 3.04 17.46
N TYR A 86 -13.79 3.51 18.32
CA TYR A 86 -13.83 4.88 18.81
C TYR A 86 -13.65 5.90 17.68
N ILE A 87 -12.76 5.65 16.72
CA ILE A 87 -12.54 6.55 15.58
C ILE A 87 -13.80 6.60 14.71
N VAL A 88 -14.39 5.44 14.42
CA VAL A 88 -15.64 5.32 13.66
C VAL A 88 -16.75 6.10 14.35
N ASP A 89 -17.00 5.86 15.63
CA ASP A 89 -18.12 6.47 16.35
C ASP A 89 -17.96 7.99 16.50
N LYS A 90 -16.74 8.45 16.77
CA LYS A 90 -16.47 9.86 17.08
C LYS A 90 -16.27 10.73 15.84
N TYR A 91 -15.68 10.17 14.78
CA TYR A 91 -15.17 10.97 13.65
C TYR A 91 -15.77 10.63 12.29
N SER A 92 -16.61 9.59 12.12
CA SER A 92 -17.20 9.27 10.80
C SER A 92 -17.98 10.42 10.16
N SER A 93 -18.51 11.36 10.95
CA SER A 93 -19.22 12.56 10.48
C SER A 93 -18.36 13.83 10.49
N ASP A 94 -17.10 13.75 10.92
CA ASP A 94 -16.21 14.91 11.01
C ASP A 94 -15.52 15.15 9.67
N SER A 95 -15.88 16.21 8.96
CA SER A 95 -15.31 16.52 7.64
C SER A 95 -13.77 16.68 7.62
N ARG A 96 -13.14 16.87 8.79
CA ARG A 96 -11.68 16.95 8.89
C ARG A 96 -10.99 15.62 8.59
N ILE A 97 -11.65 14.47 8.74
CA ILE A 97 -11.00 13.16 8.50
C ILE A 97 -10.62 12.93 7.04
N PHE A 98 -11.24 13.65 6.11
CA PHE A 98 -10.97 13.50 4.69
C PHE A 98 -9.64 14.13 4.25
N ASP A 99 -9.06 15.05 5.04
CA ASP A 99 -7.77 15.67 4.76
C ASP A 99 -6.75 15.46 5.90
N ALA A 100 -5.69 14.71 5.59
CA ALA A 100 -4.60 14.40 6.51
C ALA A 100 -3.86 15.64 7.05
N LYS A 101 -4.03 16.82 6.47
CA LYS A 101 -3.53 18.09 7.03
C LYS A 101 -4.18 18.44 8.35
N ASN A 102 -5.40 17.99 8.60
CA ASN A 102 -6.13 18.26 9.84
C ASN A 102 -5.80 17.27 10.97
N TYR A 103 -5.03 16.22 10.69
CA TYR A 103 -4.90 15.10 11.62
C TYR A 103 -4.20 15.46 12.93
N ASP A 104 -3.21 16.36 12.92
CA ASP A 104 -2.59 16.84 14.17
C ASP A 104 -3.62 17.48 15.12
N ALA A 105 -4.60 18.20 14.54
CA ALA A 105 -5.68 18.81 15.32
C ALA A 105 -6.62 17.74 15.87
N ILE A 106 -6.93 16.71 15.07
CA ILE A 106 -7.73 15.56 15.51
C ILE A 106 -6.99 14.80 16.63
N ILE A 107 -5.68 14.55 16.51
CA ILE A 107 -4.87 13.93 17.56
C ILE A 107 -5.00 14.70 18.88
N TYR A 108 -4.88 16.03 18.83
CA TYR A 108 -5.02 16.85 20.01
C TYR A 108 -6.44 16.76 20.63
N ASP A 109 -7.47 16.69 19.79
CA ASP A 109 -8.86 16.49 20.25
C ASP A 109 -9.04 15.10 20.89
N ILE A 110 -8.50 14.04 20.29
CA ILE A 110 -8.50 12.67 20.84
C ILE A 110 -7.84 12.66 22.22
N LEU A 111 -6.65 13.28 22.35
CA LEU A 111 -5.93 13.36 23.62
C LEU A 111 -6.77 14.07 24.68
N LYS A 112 -7.38 15.21 24.34
CA LYS A 112 -8.23 15.96 25.27
C LYS A 112 -9.45 15.15 25.73
N ASP A 113 -10.09 14.42 24.82
CA ASP A 113 -11.26 13.58 25.10
C ASP A 113 -10.87 12.40 26.01
N ARG A 114 -9.83 11.64 25.62
CA ARG A 114 -9.44 10.39 26.29
C ARG A 114 -8.67 10.60 27.60
N LEU A 115 -7.97 11.72 27.75
CA LEU A 115 -7.34 12.09 29.03
C LEU A 115 -8.36 12.66 30.04
N GLY A 116 -9.52 13.15 29.58
CA GLY A 116 -10.48 13.86 30.42
C GLY A 116 -9.98 15.21 30.96
N LYS A 117 -8.81 15.67 30.50
CA LYS A 117 -8.15 16.92 30.88
C LYS A 117 -7.40 17.51 29.70
N LYS A 118 -6.94 18.75 29.83
CA LYS A 118 -6.08 19.37 28.82
C LYS A 118 -4.74 18.60 28.73
N PRO A 119 -4.27 18.24 27.53
CA PRO A 119 -2.94 17.64 27.36
C PRO A 119 -1.85 18.56 27.93
N SER A 120 -0.73 17.97 28.36
CA SER A 120 0.34 18.69 29.06
C SER A 120 0.99 19.78 28.18
N GLY A 121 1.25 19.46 26.91
CA GLY A 121 1.76 20.37 25.90
C GLY A 121 0.72 21.30 25.27
N THR A 122 1.20 22.30 24.53
CA THR A 122 0.37 23.11 23.63
C THR A 122 -0.01 22.31 22.37
N LYS A 123 -1.01 22.77 21.61
CA LYS A 123 -1.40 22.12 20.34
C LYS A 123 -0.20 21.88 19.41
N THR A 124 0.68 22.88 19.28
CA THR A 124 1.92 22.80 18.49
C THR A 124 2.89 21.72 18.96
N SER A 125 2.86 21.36 20.25
CA SER A 125 3.71 20.28 20.80
C SER A 125 3.34 18.91 20.24
N TYR A 126 2.12 18.75 19.73
CA TYR A 126 1.60 17.51 19.15
C TYR A 126 1.57 17.54 17.61
N GLU A 127 2.08 18.59 16.97
CA GLU A 127 2.08 18.70 15.51
C GLU A 127 3.22 17.89 14.87
N TRP A 128 2.86 16.82 14.16
CA TRP A 128 3.82 16.09 13.34
C TRP A 128 3.93 16.79 11.98
N GLY A 129 4.88 17.73 11.87
CA GLY A 129 5.15 18.55 10.68
C GLY A 129 5.60 17.80 9.43
N TYR A 130 5.41 16.48 9.34
CA TYR A 130 5.82 15.64 8.20
C TYR A 130 4.84 15.76 7.03
N ASN A 131 4.85 16.92 6.37
CA ASN A 131 3.90 17.27 5.32
C ASN A 131 3.93 16.35 4.10
N PHE A 132 5.09 15.79 3.75
CA PHE A 132 5.23 14.82 2.66
C PHE A 132 4.40 13.56 2.93
N PHE A 133 4.44 13.03 4.16
CA PHE A 133 3.66 11.85 4.53
C PHE A 133 2.16 12.13 4.48
N LYS A 134 1.71 13.26 5.02
CA LYS A 134 0.29 13.70 4.94
C LYS A 134 -0.19 13.85 3.48
N ASN A 135 0.65 14.38 2.59
CA ASN A 135 0.30 14.47 1.16
C ASN A 135 0.15 13.08 0.56
N LYS A 136 1.08 12.15 0.83
CA LYS A 136 0.95 10.76 0.39
C LYS A 136 -0.30 10.07 0.92
N LEU A 137 -0.68 10.35 2.17
CA LEU A 137 -1.93 9.83 2.74
C LEU A 137 -3.16 10.37 2.01
N ASN A 138 -3.14 11.62 1.55
CA ASN A 138 -4.25 12.18 0.75
C ASN A 138 -4.27 11.67 -0.70
N GLU A 139 -3.12 11.25 -1.23
CA GLU A 139 -3.06 10.57 -2.54
C GLU A 139 -3.54 9.11 -2.44
N GLY A 140 -3.26 8.45 -1.31
CA GLY A 140 -3.79 7.13 -0.93
C GLY A 140 -5.14 7.23 -0.20
N PHE A 141 -5.73 6.09 0.12
CA PHE A 141 -7.06 5.98 0.73
C PHE A 141 -8.13 6.85 0.05
N THR A 142 -8.14 6.84 -1.29
CA THR A 142 -9.04 7.66 -2.11
C THR A 142 -9.89 6.82 -3.05
N LEU A 143 -11.05 7.38 -3.40
CA LEU A 143 -11.89 6.93 -4.51
C LEU A 143 -11.67 7.86 -5.70
N LEU A 144 -11.31 7.27 -6.83
CA LEU A 144 -11.08 8.02 -8.07
C LEU A 144 -12.00 7.52 -9.17
N ASP A 145 -12.37 8.42 -10.06
CA ASP A 145 -12.98 8.04 -11.33
C ASP A 145 -12.00 7.18 -12.12
N SER A 146 -12.49 6.02 -12.59
CA SER A 146 -11.69 5.16 -13.44
C SER A 146 -11.40 5.87 -14.76
N LYS A 147 -10.12 6.01 -15.08
CA LYS A 147 -9.68 6.46 -16.41
C LYS A 147 -9.83 5.37 -17.48
N ILE A 148 -10.13 4.14 -17.05
CA ILE A 148 -10.26 2.99 -17.92
C ILE A 148 -11.71 2.91 -18.38
N LYS A 149 -11.92 3.24 -19.66
CA LYS A 149 -13.21 3.04 -20.34
C LYS A 149 -13.20 1.66 -21.01
N PRO A 150 -14.21 0.81 -20.82
CA PRO A 150 -14.40 -0.36 -21.66
C PRO A 150 -14.50 0.10 -23.12
N LYS A 151 -13.75 -0.52 -24.03
CA LYS A 151 -14.01 -0.35 -25.47
C LYS A 151 -15.16 -1.28 -25.81
N ASP A 152 -16.20 -0.81 -26.48
CA ASP A 152 -17.29 -1.67 -26.91
C ASP A 152 -16.91 -2.34 -28.24
N ASP A 153 -16.44 -3.59 -28.18
CA ASP A 153 -16.12 -4.38 -29.38
C ASP A 153 -16.52 -5.85 -29.18
N SER A 154 -17.75 -6.18 -29.59
CA SER A 154 -18.26 -7.52 -30.01
C SER A 154 -18.60 -8.61 -28.96
N ALA A 155 -19.40 -9.57 -29.44
CA ALA A 155 -20.11 -10.68 -28.78
C ALA A 155 -19.69 -11.05 -27.33
N VAL A 156 -20.62 -10.79 -26.40
CA VAL A 156 -20.57 -11.14 -24.97
C VAL A 156 -20.44 -12.66 -24.83
N THR A 157 -19.21 -13.15 -24.69
CA THR A 157 -18.97 -14.52 -24.22
C THR A 157 -18.78 -14.43 -22.72
N LYS A 158 -19.76 -14.92 -21.96
CA LYS A 158 -19.73 -14.81 -20.50
C LYS A 158 -18.55 -15.62 -19.95
N VAL A 159 -17.65 -14.95 -19.24
CA VAL A 159 -16.53 -15.57 -18.54
C VAL A 159 -16.98 -15.89 -17.11
N GLU A 160 -17.04 -17.17 -16.80
CA GLU A 160 -17.43 -17.66 -15.47
C GLU A 160 -16.22 -17.71 -14.52
N PRO A 161 -16.42 -17.51 -13.21
CA PRO A 161 -15.36 -17.66 -12.23
C PRO A 161 -14.85 -19.11 -12.22
N ARG A 162 -13.54 -19.27 -12.00
CA ARG A 162 -12.91 -20.60 -11.86
C ARG A 162 -13.38 -21.30 -10.59
N SER A 163 -13.62 -20.53 -9.53
CA SER A 163 -14.21 -21.01 -8.29
C SER A 163 -15.04 -19.92 -7.60
N GLU A 164 -16.13 -20.32 -6.96
CA GLU A 164 -16.97 -19.48 -6.12
C GLU A 164 -17.22 -20.20 -4.78
N PHE A 165 -16.99 -19.51 -3.66
CA PHE A 165 -17.30 -20.03 -2.33
C PHE A 165 -17.51 -18.89 -1.33
N THR A 166 -18.18 -19.18 -0.21
CA THR A 166 -18.25 -18.26 0.93
C THR A 166 -16.93 -18.31 1.69
N LEU A 167 -16.33 -17.15 1.95
CA LEU A 167 -15.05 -17.09 2.65
C LEU A 167 -15.19 -17.77 4.02
N PRO A 168 -14.39 -18.82 4.31
CA PRO A 168 -14.45 -19.46 5.61
C PRO A 168 -13.94 -18.49 6.67
N ASP A 169 -14.68 -18.33 7.76
CA ASP A 169 -14.17 -17.64 8.93
C ASP A 169 -13.01 -18.45 9.51
N GLN A 170 -11.79 -17.94 9.36
CA GLN A 170 -10.61 -18.65 9.85
C GLN A 170 -10.43 -18.52 11.37
N GLY A 171 -11.25 -17.72 12.06
CA GLY A 171 -11.25 -17.62 13.52
C GLY A 171 -9.98 -17.05 14.15
N ILE A 172 -9.05 -16.54 13.33
CA ILE A 172 -7.74 -16.03 13.78
C ILE A 172 -7.94 -14.70 14.49
N LYS A 173 -7.35 -14.56 15.68
CA LYS A 173 -7.38 -13.31 16.45
C LYS A 173 -6.14 -12.48 16.13
N ASN A 174 -6.26 -11.14 16.11
CA ASN A 174 -5.13 -10.25 15.85
C ASN A 174 -3.93 -10.48 16.79
N GLY A 175 -4.17 -10.89 18.05
CA GLY A 175 -3.11 -11.22 19.01
C GLY A 175 -2.34 -12.51 18.74
N GLU A 176 -2.79 -13.34 17.79
CA GLU A 176 -2.11 -14.58 17.37
C GLU A 176 -1.13 -14.33 16.22
N LEU A 177 -1.08 -13.09 15.70
CA LEU A 177 -0.23 -12.69 14.59
C LEU A 177 1.06 -12.05 15.11
N THR A 178 2.19 -12.42 14.50
CA THR A 178 3.52 -11.88 14.84
C THR A 178 3.76 -10.48 14.25
N LEU A 179 2.93 -10.05 13.31
CA LEU A 179 2.96 -8.73 12.67
C LEU A 179 1.70 -7.96 13.04
N ASP A 180 1.82 -6.64 13.13
CA ASP A 180 0.67 -5.74 13.20
C ASP A 180 -0.12 -5.83 11.88
N ALA A 181 -1.09 -6.74 11.88
CA ALA A 181 -1.86 -7.09 10.69
C ALA A 181 -2.76 -5.94 10.26
N ASP A 182 -3.32 -5.19 11.22
CA ASP A 182 -4.19 -4.04 10.95
C ASP A 182 -3.41 -2.97 10.19
N HIS A 183 -2.26 -2.58 10.71
CA HIS A 183 -1.39 -1.61 10.05
C HIS A 183 -0.93 -2.09 8.66
N TYR A 184 -0.60 -3.39 8.55
CA TYR A 184 -0.21 -3.99 7.28
C TYR A 184 -1.33 -3.95 6.24
N ILE A 185 -2.56 -4.29 6.62
CA ILE A 185 -3.72 -4.29 5.72
C ILE A 185 -4.03 -2.88 5.25
N SER A 186 -4.08 -1.91 6.17
CA SER A 186 -4.29 -0.49 5.85
C SER A 186 -3.28 0.02 4.82
N ASN A 187 -1.99 -0.34 4.99
CA ASN A 187 -0.93 0.07 4.07
C ASN A 187 -1.10 -0.55 2.68
N ARG A 188 -1.32 -1.88 2.62
CA ARG A 188 -1.19 -2.68 1.39
C ARG A 188 -2.47 -2.80 0.57
N THR A 189 -3.62 -2.76 1.22
CA THR A 189 -4.92 -3.03 0.59
C THR A 189 -5.97 -1.98 0.95
N THR A 190 -5.92 -1.39 2.15
CA THR A 190 -7.03 -0.75 2.90
C THR A 190 -8.01 -1.75 3.52
N ARG A 191 -8.36 -1.54 4.78
CA ARG A 191 -9.39 -2.31 5.48
C ARG A 191 -10.80 -1.85 5.09
N ALA A 192 -10.95 -0.61 4.61
CA ALA A 192 -12.24 -0.01 4.28
C ALA A 192 -13.06 -0.83 3.26
N VAL A 193 -12.40 -1.41 2.26
CA VAL A 193 -13.05 -2.27 1.26
C VAL A 193 -13.64 -3.52 1.90
N PHE A 194 -12.92 -4.13 2.86
CA PHE A 194 -13.39 -5.32 3.56
C PHE A 194 -14.49 -4.99 4.56
N TRP A 195 -14.39 -3.85 5.26
CA TRP A 195 -15.43 -3.36 6.16
C TRP A 195 -16.73 -3.12 5.40
N GLU A 196 -16.69 -2.35 4.32
CA GLU A 196 -17.89 -2.06 3.54
C GLU A 196 -18.46 -3.34 2.93
N ALA A 197 -17.61 -4.23 2.39
CA ALA A 197 -18.07 -5.48 1.83
C ALA A 197 -18.83 -6.32 2.87
N VAL A 198 -18.31 -6.44 4.09
CA VAL A 198 -18.97 -7.17 5.18
C VAL A 198 -20.25 -6.46 5.63
N GLU A 199 -20.21 -5.14 5.84
CA GLU A 199 -21.37 -4.33 6.25
C GLU A 199 -22.54 -4.44 5.24
N SER A 200 -22.23 -4.43 3.95
CA SER A 200 -23.20 -4.43 2.85
C SER A 200 -23.46 -5.83 2.27
N ASN A 201 -22.79 -6.87 2.78
CA ASN A 201 -22.76 -8.22 2.22
C ASN A 201 -22.49 -8.24 0.70
N ARG A 202 -21.48 -7.48 0.26
CA ARG A 202 -21.04 -7.42 -1.14
C ARG A 202 -20.12 -8.56 -1.49
N ASP A 203 -20.22 -8.98 -2.74
CA ASP A 203 -19.32 -10.00 -3.28
C ASP A 203 -17.95 -9.38 -3.60
N VAL A 204 -16.90 -10.19 -3.42
CA VAL A 204 -15.52 -9.81 -3.72
C VAL A 204 -14.97 -10.75 -4.78
N GLU A 205 -14.34 -10.19 -5.79
CA GLU A 205 -13.73 -10.87 -6.91
C GLU A 205 -12.21 -10.73 -6.84
N PHE A 206 -11.52 -11.86 -6.88
CA PHE A 206 -10.07 -11.93 -6.98
C PHE A 206 -9.70 -12.32 -8.41
N HIS A 207 -9.01 -11.42 -9.10
CA HIS A 207 -8.55 -11.63 -10.46
C HIS A 207 -7.04 -11.89 -10.45
N LEU A 208 -6.68 -13.15 -10.70
CA LEU A 208 -5.30 -13.63 -10.72
C LEU A 208 -4.57 -13.26 -12.01
N GLU A 209 -5.34 -12.94 -13.04
CA GLU A 209 -4.84 -12.56 -14.34
C GLU A 209 -4.26 -11.13 -14.32
N ASN A 210 -3.52 -10.78 -15.37
CA ASN A 210 -3.00 -9.43 -15.51
C ASN A 210 -4.14 -8.41 -15.78
N SER A 211 -3.84 -7.11 -15.63
CA SER A 211 -4.85 -6.05 -15.81
C SER A 211 -5.55 -6.06 -17.18
N ARG A 212 -4.92 -6.58 -18.24
CA ARG A 212 -5.51 -6.63 -19.58
C ARG A 212 -6.59 -7.70 -19.65
N GLU A 213 -6.30 -8.91 -19.15
CA GLU A 213 -7.28 -10.00 -19.10
C GLU A 213 -8.44 -9.66 -18.17
N PHE A 214 -8.19 -9.05 -17.01
CA PHE A 214 -9.26 -8.53 -16.15
C PHE A 214 -10.23 -7.61 -16.91
N LEU A 215 -9.71 -6.63 -17.65
CA LEU A 215 -10.55 -5.70 -18.41
C LEU A 215 -11.33 -6.38 -19.52
N LYS A 216 -10.69 -7.33 -20.22
CA LYS A 216 -11.33 -8.15 -21.24
C LYS A 216 -12.45 -9.00 -20.64
N ASN A 217 -12.23 -9.63 -19.49
CA ASN A 217 -13.22 -10.43 -18.78
C ASN A 217 -14.38 -9.58 -18.26
N LEU A 218 -14.08 -8.41 -17.71
CA LEU A 218 -15.09 -7.44 -17.28
C LEU A 218 -15.98 -7.03 -18.47
N GLN A 219 -15.37 -6.67 -19.60
CA GLN A 219 -16.07 -6.29 -20.82
C GLN A 219 -16.89 -7.45 -21.42
N ALA A 220 -16.31 -8.65 -21.47
CA ALA A 220 -16.97 -9.85 -21.98
C ALA A 220 -18.20 -10.24 -21.16
N ASN A 221 -18.25 -9.80 -19.89
CA ASN A 221 -19.40 -9.94 -18.99
C ASN A 221 -20.32 -8.70 -18.97
N GLY A 222 -20.08 -7.71 -19.84
CA GLY A 222 -20.84 -6.45 -19.91
C GLY A 222 -20.65 -5.55 -18.70
N GLY A 223 -19.64 -5.81 -17.86
CA GLY A 223 -19.38 -5.04 -16.64
C GLY A 223 -18.68 -3.71 -16.90
N GLN A 224 -18.80 -2.81 -15.92
CA GLN A 224 -18.16 -1.50 -15.93
C GLN A 224 -17.43 -1.22 -14.61
N ILE A 225 -16.35 -0.44 -14.70
CA ILE A 225 -15.67 0.09 -13.51
C ILE A 225 -16.36 1.39 -13.11
N LEU A 226 -16.85 1.45 -11.89
CA LEU A 226 -17.45 2.65 -11.30
C LEU A 226 -16.37 3.57 -10.73
N LYS A 227 -15.46 3.02 -9.90
CA LYS A 227 -14.38 3.75 -9.23
C LYS A 227 -13.13 2.87 -9.06
N GLU A 228 -11.97 3.51 -9.02
CA GLU A 228 -10.71 2.94 -8.53
C GLU A 228 -10.58 3.27 -7.04
N ILE A 229 -10.33 2.25 -6.20
CA ILE A 229 -9.98 2.42 -4.79
C ILE A 229 -8.46 2.38 -4.69
N ARG A 230 -7.84 3.45 -4.19
CA ARG A 230 -6.38 3.53 -4.02
C ARG A 230 -5.97 3.29 -2.57
N PRO A 231 -5.30 2.18 -2.24
CA PRO A 231 -4.61 2.05 -0.97
C PRO A 231 -3.37 2.96 -0.90
N PHE A 232 -2.76 3.07 0.27
CA PHE A 232 -1.50 3.80 0.44
C PHE A 232 -0.40 3.24 -0.47
N ALA A 233 -0.21 1.92 -0.48
CA ALA A 233 0.65 1.22 -1.42
C ALA A 233 -0.08 0.89 -2.73
N ASN A 234 -0.50 1.93 -3.46
CA ASN A 234 -1.30 1.84 -4.71
C ASN A 234 -0.70 0.99 -5.86
N ASN A 235 0.56 0.57 -5.77
CA ASN A 235 1.22 -0.31 -6.73
C ASN A 235 1.14 -1.79 -6.34
N TYR A 236 0.61 -2.10 -5.16
CA TYR A 236 0.66 -3.44 -4.60
C TYR A 236 -0.50 -4.33 -5.04
N ASN A 237 -1.74 -3.80 -5.02
CA ASN A 237 -2.87 -4.37 -5.75
C ASN A 237 -3.61 -3.23 -6.45
N LYS A 238 -4.41 -3.55 -7.47
CA LYS A 238 -5.43 -2.63 -7.98
C LYS A 238 -6.80 -3.07 -7.50
N ILE A 239 -7.60 -2.14 -7.03
CA ILE A 239 -8.91 -2.40 -6.44
C ILE A 239 -9.93 -1.52 -7.15
N TYR A 240 -11.01 -2.14 -7.59
CA TYR A 240 -12.07 -1.49 -8.36
C TYR A 240 -13.43 -1.80 -7.75
N ALA A 241 -14.33 -0.81 -7.78
CA ALA A 241 -15.75 -1.06 -7.65
C ALA A 241 -16.29 -1.33 -9.06
N VAL A 242 -16.87 -2.50 -9.29
CA VAL A 242 -17.38 -2.94 -10.59
C VAL A 242 -18.86 -3.25 -10.51
N GLN A 243 -19.58 -3.02 -11.60
CA GLN A 243 -21.01 -3.33 -11.71
C GLN A 243 -21.26 -4.11 -12.98
N TYR A 244 -21.99 -5.23 -12.87
CA TYR A 244 -22.42 -6.03 -14.01
C TYR A 244 -23.86 -5.71 -14.44
N PRO A 245 -24.26 -6.05 -15.67
CA PRO A 245 -25.61 -5.80 -16.16
C PRO A 245 -26.69 -6.44 -15.29
N GLY A 246 -27.74 -5.68 -15.00
CA GLY A 246 -28.86 -6.16 -14.17
C GLY A 246 -28.59 -6.17 -12.66
N GLU A 247 -27.38 -5.82 -12.21
CA GLU A 247 -27.10 -5.66 -10.79
C GLU A 247 -27.55 -4.29 -10.29
N SER A 248 -28.38 -4.28 -9.25
CA SER A 248 -28.75 -3.05 -8.54
C SER A 248 -27.65 -2.55 -7.61
N THR A 249 -26.47 -3.18 -7.63
CA THR A 249 -25.38 -2.95 -6.69
C THR A 249 -24.02 -3.21 -7.35
N TYR A 250 -22.93 -2.87 -6.67
CA TYR A 250 -21.57 -3.14 -7.14
C TYR A 250 -20.87 -4.21 -6.31
N ARG A 251 -19.80 -4.75 -6.89
CA ARG A 251 -18.86 -5.70 -6.28
C ARG A 251 -17.47 -5.08 -6.20
N TYR A 252 -16.60 -5.65 -5.37
CA TYR A 252 -15.18 -5.28 -5.37
C TYR A 252 -14.37 -6.25 -6.22
N ALA A 253 -13.58 -5.73 -7.15
CA ALA A 253 -12.61 -6.51 -7.92
C ALA A 253 -11.20 -6.13 -7.51
N ILE A 254 -10.45 -7.09 -6.97
CA ILE A 254 -9.04 -6.95 -6.61
C ILE A 254 -8.22 -7.68 -7.67
N THR A 255 -7.27 -6.98 -8.28
CA THR A 255 -6.45 -7.48 -9.40
C THR A 255 -4.96 -7.33 -9.09
N ALA A 256 -4.12 -7.83 -10.00
CA ALA A 256 -2.67 -7.95 -9.81
C ALA A 256 -2.30 -8.84 -8.62
N ILE A 257 -3.07 -9.92 -8.44
CA ILE A 257 -2.84 -10.90 -7.38
C ILE A 257 -1.80 -11.90 -7.89
N GLY A 258 -0.56 -11.68 -7.47
CA GLY A 258 0.51 -12.56 -7.83
C GLY A 258 0.43 -13.91 -7.10
N GLY A 259 -0.10 -14.95 -7.75
CA GLY A 259 0.00 -16.32 -7.26
C GLY A 259 -0.74 -16.64 -5.96
N LYS A 260 -0.63 -17.91 -5.56
CA LYS A 260 -1.47 -18.53 -4.51
C LYS A 260 -1.28 -17.93 -3.12
N ASP A 261 -0.04 -17.61 -2.77
CA ASP A 261 0.27 -17.03 -1.46
C ASP A 261 -0.40 -15.67 -1.29
N ARG A 262 -0.34 -14.82 -2.32
CA ARG A 262 -0.97 -13.50 -2.29
C ARG A 262 -2.48 -13.58 -2.17
N LEU A 263 -3.09 -14.52 -2.89
CA LEU A 263 -4.51 -14.81 -2.80
C LEU A 263 -4.90 -15.23 -1.37
N ASN A 264 -4.18 -16.20 -0.80
CA ASN A 264 -4.40 -16.65 0.57
C ASN A 264 -4.22 -15.52 1.58
N HIS A 265 -3.21 -14.66 1.38
CA HIS A 265 -3.03 -13.48 2.22
C HIS A 265 -4.20 -12.51 2.10
N LEU A 266 -4.70 -12.21 0.91
CA LEU A 266 -5.86 -11.31 0.75
C LEU A 266 -7.12 -11.89 1.38
N MET A 267 -7.33 -13.20 1.24
CA MET A 267 -8.42 -13.92 1.90
C MET A 267 -8.30 -13.85 3.43
N LEU A 268 -7.09 -14.02 3.97
CA LEU A 268 -6.83 -13.88 5.40
C LEU A 268 -7.07 -12.44 5.88
N GLN A 269 -6.60 -11.43 5.14
CA GLN A 269 -6.83 -10.02 5.45
C GLN A 269 -8.33 -9.70 5.49
N PHE A 270 -9.10 -10.26 4.57
CA PHE A 270 -10.55 -10.11 4.55
C PHE A 270 -11.19 -10.72 5.82
N GLY A 271 -10.78 -11.94 6.18
CA GLY A 271 -11.22 -12.59 7.41
C GLY A 271 -10.86 -11.81 8.68
N LEU A 272 -9.66 -11.23 8.76
CA LEU A 272 -9.21 -10.45 9.92
C LEU A 272 -9.93 -9.10 10.03
N SER A 273 -10.28 -8.49 8.90
CA SER A 273 -10.89 -7.17 8.87
C SER A 273 -12.38 -7.18 9.24
N LYS A 274 -12.97 -8.32 9.60
CA LYS A 274 -14.44 -8.47 9.80
C LYS A 274 -15.06 -7.68 10.96
N ARG A 275 -14.29 -6.92 11.77
CA ARG A 275 -14.78 -6.09 12.91
C ARG A 275 -15.81 -6.80 13.81
N GLY A 276 -15.58 -8.07 14.13
CA GLY A 276 -16.49 -8.86 14.97
C GLY A 276 -17.75 -9.40 14.27
N HIS A 277 -17.95 -9.11 12.98
CA HIS A 277 -19.02 -9.68 12.17
C HIS A 277 -18.66 -11.06 11.63
N THR A 278 -19.67 -11.87 11.32
CA THR A 278 -19.48 -13.14 10.59
C THR A 278 -19.33 -12.85 9.11
N VAL A 279 -18.23 -13.31 8.50
CA VAL A 279 -18.05 -13.18 7.04
C VAL A 279 -18.94 -14.19 6.34
N THR A 280 -19.93 -13.71 5.59
CA THR A 280 -20.84 -14.54 4.77
C THR A 280 -20.74 -14.22 3.28
N ASN A 281 -19.87 -13.27 2.93
CA ASN A 281 -19.64 -12.77 1.59
C ASN A 281 -19.22 -13.89 0.64
N LYS A 282 -19.74 -13.83 -0.59
CA LYS A 282 -19.26 -14.69 -1.66
C LYS A 282 -17.94 -14.14 -2.21
N VAL A 283 -16.99 -15.05 -2.35
CA VAL A 283 -15.71 -14.81 -3.00
C VAL A 283 -15.68 -15.54 -4.34
N ARG A 284 -15.30 -14.83 -5.39
CA ARG A 284 -15.10 -15.37 -6.73
C ARG A 284 -13.64 -15.25 -7.12
N ILE A 285 -13.08 -16.30 -7.69
CA ILE A 285 -11.71 -16.29 -8.20
C ILE A 285 -11.78 -16.46 -9.72
N PHE A 286 -11.14 -15.54 -10.43
CA PHE A 286 -10.94 -15.55 -11.87
C PHE A 286 -9.48 -15.85 -12.21
N GLY A 287 -9.28 -16.65 -13.25
CA GLY A 287 -7.99 -17.21 -13.63
C GLY A 287 -7.67 -18.54 -12.94
N ASP A 288 -6.67 -19.24 -13.48
CA ASP A 288 -6.16 -20.50 -12.93
C ASP A 288 -4.76 -20.26 -12.34
N LEU A 289 -4.60 -20.52 -11.04
CA LEU A 289 -3.33 -20.35 -10.33
C LEU A 289 -2.25 -21.27 -10.86
N ASP A 290 -2.61 -22.52 -11.18
CA ASP A 290 -1.64 -23.53 -11.59
C ASP A 290 -1.17 -23.24 -13.01
N GLU A 291 -2.08 -22.83 -13.91
CA GLU A 291 -1.69 -22.36 -15.24
C GLU A 291 -0.82 -21.10 -15.16
N THR A 292 -1.20 -20.13 -14.32
CA THR A 292 -0.43 -18.89 -14.15
C THR A 292 0.96 -19.18 -13.58
N HIS A 293 1.05 -20.04 -12.55
CA HIS A 293 2.32 -20.49 -11.99
C HIS A 293 3.17 -21.23 -13.03
N LYS A 294 2.54 -22.08 -13.85
CA LYS A 294 3.24 -22.84 -14.88
C LYS A 294 3.79 -21.92 -15.98
N MET A 295 3.01 -20.93 -16.41
CA MET A 295 3.47 -19.91 -17.35
C MET A 295 4.67 -19.13 -16.79
N MET A 296 4.62 -18.71 -15.52
CA MET A 296 5.73 -18.02 -14.87
C MET A 296 6.96 -18.92 -14.72
N GLU A 297 6.78 -20.19 -14.38
CA GLU A 297 7.86 -21.18 -14.29
C GLU A 297 8.54 -21.39 -15.65
N ASP A 298 7.75 -21.54 -16.72
CA ASP A 298 8.26 -21.77 -18.07
C ASP A 298 8.99 -20.53 -18.60
N GLU A 299 8.48 -19.32 -18.33
CA GLU A 299 9.16 -18.05 -18.64
C GLU A 299 10.49 -17.93 -17.89
N LEU A 300 10.48 -18.15 -16.56
CA LEU A 300 11.68 -18.12 -15.72
C LEU A 300 12.72 -19.14 -16.17
N SER A 301 12.27 -20.36 -16.46
CA SER A 301 13.14 -21.45 -16.93
C SER A 301 13.73 -21.12 -18.29
N GLY A 302 12.94 -20.51 -19.18
CA GLY A 302 13.40 -20.00 -20.48
C GLY A 302 14.52 -18.97 -20.30
N ILE A 303 14.32 -17.97 -19.43
CA ILE A 303 15.34 -16.95 -19.16
C ILE A 303 16.60 -17.58 -18.55
N PHE A 304 16.45 -18.42 -17.52
CA PHE A 304 17.59 -19.02 -16.82
C PHE A 304 18.46 -19.94 -17.69
N ARG A 305 17.90 -20.54 -18.75
CA ARG A 305 18.68 -21.34 -19.72
C ARG A 305 19.70 -20.52 -20.49
N HIS A 306 19.47 -19.22 -20.66
CA HIS A 306 20.32 -18.32 -21.43
C HIS A 306 21.28 -17.49 -20.57
N LEU A 307 21.15 -17.54 -19.25
CA LEU A 307 22.03 -16.82 -18.35
C LEU A 307 23.26 -17.67 -17.97
N PRO A 308 24.40 -17.03 -17.64
CA PRO A 308 25.56 -17.76 -17.12
C PRO A 308 25.17 -18.54 -15.86
N LYS A 309 25.91 -19.63 -15.59
CA LYS A 309 25.79 -20.33 -14.32
C LYS A 309 26.19 -19.35 -13.22
N SER A 310 25.33 -19.24 -12.21
CA SER A 310 25.61 -18.49 -11.00
C SER A 310 26.14 -19.44 -9.93
N GLU A 311 27.24 -19.07 -9.27
CA GLU A 311 27.79 -19.81 -8.14
C GLU A 311 26.86 -19.71 -6.93
N ARG A 312 26.08 -18.61 -6.82
CA ARG A 312 25.08 -18.42 -5.76
C ARG A 312 23.82 -17.76 -6.28
N VAL A 313 22.69 -18.20 -5.75
CA VAL A 313 21.38 -17.55 -5.92
C VAL A 313 20.95 -16.98 -4.58
N ILE A 314 20.68 -15.67 -4.55
CA ILE A 314 20.21 -14.94 -3.38
C ILE A 314 18.79 -14.48 -3.66
N ILE A 315 17.84 -14.91 -2.84
CA ILE A 315 16.43 -14.48 -2.94
C ILE A 315 16.18 -13.47 -1.81
N GLY A 316 15.83 -12.22 -2.15
CA GLY A 316 15.66 -11.18 -1.13
C GLY A 316 15.35 -9.79 -1.69
N GLN A 317 15.66 -8.74 -0.93
CA GLN A 317 15.43 -7.36 -1.39
C GLN A 317 16.51 -6.95 -2.41
N LYS A 318 16.34 -7.33 -3.69
CA LYS A 318 17.28 -7.02 -4.81
C LYS A 318 17.81 -5.60 -4.72
N GLY A 319 16.94 -4.60 -4.70
CA GLY A 319 17.34 -3.20 -4.67
C GLY A 319 18.17 -2.81 -3.43
N ALA A 320 17.98 -3.46 -2.28
CA ALA A 320 18.82 -3.20 -1.10
C ALA A 320 20.22 -3.81 -1.26
N ILE A 321 20.31 -5.00 -1.86
CA ILE A 321 21.58 -5.67 -2.16
C ILE A 321 22.33 -4.86 -3.22
N GLU A 322 21.67 -4.48 -4.32
CA GLU A 322 22.27 -3.66 -5.39
C GLU A 322 22.83 -2.34 -4.87
N ARG A 323 22.06 -1.60 -4.05
CA ARG A 323 22.54 -0.36 -3.42
C ARG A 323 23.77 -0.56 -2.53
N THR A 324 23.88 -1.74 -1.91
CA THR A 324 25.06 -2.09 -1.09
C THR A 324 26.29 -2.25 -1.97
N PHE A 325 26.17 -3.02 -3.06
CA PHE A 325 27.26 -3.20 -4.02
C PHE A 325 27.65 -1.89 -4.71
N GLU A 326 26.69 -1.05 -5.07
CA GLU A 326 26.95 0.28 -5.64
C GLU A 326 27.74 1.17 -4.66
N THR A 327 27.41 1.13 -3.36
CA THR A 327 28.14 1.86 -2.33
C THR A 327 29.57 1.34 -2.19
N LEU A 328 29.77 0.02 -2.17
CA LEU A 328 31.10 -0.60 -2.12
C LEU A 328 31.94 -0.30 -3.36
N TRP A 329 31.31 -0.28 -4.54
CA TRP A 329 31.97 0.10 -5.78
C TRP A 329 32.47 1.54 -5.73
N LYS A 330 31.65 2.48 -5.23
CA LYS A 330 32.06 3.89 -5.00
C LYS A 330 33.21 4.00 -4.00
N VAL A 331 33.18 3.25 -2.90
CA VAL A 331 34.29 3.18 -1.94
C VAL A 331 35.57 2.70 -2.63
N ARG A 332 35.50 1.68 -3.49
CA ARG A 332 36.66 1.18 -4.23
C ARG A 332 37.20 2.21 -5.22
N ALA A 333 36.32 2.92 -5.93
CA ALA A 333 36.73 4.00 -6.84
C ALA A 333 37.46 5.12 -6.11
N LEU A 334 36.95 5.51 -4.93
CA LEU A 334 37.61 6.50 -4.06
C LEU A 334 38.95 5.98 -3.53
N LYS A 335 39.04 4.69 -3.18
CA LYS A 335 40.31 4.06 -2.75
C LYS A 335 41.36 4.10 -3.85
N ASN A 336 41.00 3.73 -5.08
CA ASN A 336 41.93 3.78 -6.21
C ASN A 336 42.47 5.20 -6.43
N LEU A 337 41.67 6.25 -6.22
CA LEU A 337 42.16 7.64 -6.30
C LEU A 337 42.96 8.04 -5.05
N TYR A 338 42.59 7.56 -3.87
CA TYR A 338 43.26 7.84 -2.60
C TYR A 338 44.71 7.34 -2.58
N GLU A 339 45.01 6.25 -3.29
CA GLU A 339 46.37 5.71 -3.43
C GLU A 339 47.34 6.73 -4.06
N ASP A 340 46.86 7.59 -4.96
CA ASP A 340 47.66 8.64 -5.62
C ASP A 340 47.44 10.04 -5.03
N GLU A 341 46.20 10.38 -4.67
CA GLU A 341 45.77 11.73 -4.29
C GLU A 341 44.95 11.73 -2.98
N PRO A 342 45.55 11.35 -1.85
CA PRO A 342 44.83 11.17 -0.58
C PRO A 342 44.20 12.48 -0.08
N ASP A 343 44.90 13.61 -0.19
CA ASP A 343 44.40 14.90 0.28
C ASP A 343 43.18 15.39 -0.51
N LEU A 344 43.17 15.13 -1.82
CA LEU A 344 42.04 15.47 -2.68
C LEU A 344 40.79 14.69 -2.25
N VAL A 345 40.93 13.38 -2.04
CA VAL A 345 39.82 12.52 -1.57
C VAL A 345 39.32 12.98 -0.20
N LEU A 346 40.24 13.24 0.73
CA LEU A 346 39.91 13.65 2.09
C LEU A 346 39.26 15.04 2.16
N SER A 347 39.53 15.93 1.22
CA SER A 347 38.90 17.26 1.15
C SER A 347 37.37 17.21 0.98
N HIS A 348 36.83 16.08 0.53
CA HIS A 348 35.40 15.85 0.31
C HIS A 348 34.76 14.90 1.32
N ILE A 349 35.51 14.44 2.32
CA ILE A 349 34.99 13.68 3.46
C ILE A 349 34.83 14.62 4.64
N SER A 350 33.70 14.51 5.36
CA SER A 350 33.44 15.33 6.54
C SER A 350 34.51 15.13 7.60
N ASP A 351 34.92 16.21 8.27
CA ASP A 351 36.05 16.20 9.23
C ASP A 351 35.90 15.13 10.32
N LYS A 352 34.66 14.92 10.81
CA LYS A 352 34.33 13.92 11.82
C LYS A 352 34.59 12.48 11.38
N LEU A 353 34.64 12.22 10.09
CA LEU A 353 34.79 10.89 9.49
C LEU A 353 36.14 10.67 8.82
N LYS A 354 37.02 11.69 8.75
CA LYS A 354 38.30 11.59 8.04
C LYS A 354 39.17 10.46 8.58
N ASP A 355 39.31 10.31 9.89
CA ASP A 355 40.20 9.31 10.47
C ASP A 355 39.68 7.88 10.27
N SER A 356 38.37 7.67 10.43
CA SER A 356 37.76 6.36 10.17
C SER A 356 37.75 6.03 8.67
N PHE A 357 37.61 7.03 7.80
CA PHE A 357 37.72 6.84 6.35
C PHE A 357 39.16 6.53 5.92
N LYS A 358 40.18 7.19 6.49
CA LYS A 358 41.60 6.85 6.27
C LYS A 358 41.88 5.39 6.66
N ALA A 359 41.37 4.95 7.81
CA ALA A 359 41.51 3.56 8.24
C ALA A 359 40.91 2.60 7.22
N LEU A 360 39.68 2.88 6.73
CA LEU A 360 39.03 2.11 5.68
C LEU A 360 39.87 2.05 4.38
N MET A 361 40.47 3.16 3.95
CA MET A 361 41.33 3.17 2.76
C MET A 361 42.57 2.30 2.95
N ALA A 362 43.17 2.30 4.15
CA ALA A 362 44.40 1.58 4.45
C ALA A 362 44.21 0.05 4.47
N ASP A 363 43.26 -0.47 5.25
CA ASP A 363 43.11 -1.92 5.46
C ASP A 363 41.87 -2.53 4.80
N GLY A 364 40.96 -1.71 4.27
CA GLY A 364 39.71 -2.17 3.65
C GLY A 364 38.68 -2.71 4.64
N ASP A 365 38.89 -2.55 5.96
CA ASP A 365 38.01 -3.10 6.98
C ASP A 365 36.74 -2.26 7.16
N ILE A 366 35.68 -2.70 6.50
CA ILE A 366 34.32 -2.12 6.60
C ILE A 366 33.72 -2.20 8.02
N LYS A 367 34.32 -2.92 8.98
CA LYS A 367 33.87 -2.90 10.38
C LYS A 367 34.30 -1.64 11.12
N LYS A 368 35.39 -1.00 10.69
CA LYS A 368 35.93 0.24 11.29
C LYS A 368 35.26 1.50 10.74
N TYR A 369 34.55 1.38 9.62
CA TYR A 369 33.77 2.44 9.01
C TYR A 369 32.40 1.90 8.60
N ASP A 370 31.36 2.32 9.31
CA ASP A 370 29.98 1.91 9.02
C ASP A 370 29.50 2.56 7.71
N ILE A 371 29.73 1.88 6.59
CA ILE A 371 29.38 2.34 5.25
C ILE A 371 27.87 2.61 5.08
N PHE A 372 27.03 1.98 5.89
CA PHE A 372 25.58 2.15 5.80
C PHE A 372 25.12 3.41 6.52
N LYS A 373 25.70 3.72 7.68
CA LYS A 373 25.45 5.01 8.37
C LYS A 373 26.05 6.19 7.63
N ASN A 374 27.23 6.01 7.06
CA ASN A 374 28.00 7.09 6.45
C ASN A 374 27.88 7.13 4.91
N LYS A 375 26.88 6.43 4.36
CA LYS A 375 26.65 6.32 2.91
C LYS A 375 26.65 7.68 2.20
N LYS A 376 26.02 8.68 2.81
CA LYS A 376 25.86 10.02 2.22
C LYS A 376 27.20 10.71 1.96
N ASP A 377 28.18 10.56 2.86
CA ASP A 377 29.51 11.12 2.69
C ASP A 377 30.25 10.46 1.52
N VAL A 378 30.19 9.13 1.43
CA VAL A 378 30.75 8.36 0.31
C VAL A 378 30.14 8.80 -1.03
N GLU A 379 28.81 8.90 -1.10
CA GLU A 379 28.12 9.33 -2.32
C GLU A 379 28.49 10.77 -2.71
N THR A 380 28.61 11.66 -1.73
CA THR A 380 28.98 13.07 -1.96
C THR A 380 30.41 13.18 -2.48
N ALA A 381 31.37 12.49 -1.83
CA ALA A 381 32.77 12.49 -2.24
C ALA A 381 32.94 11.91 -3.65
N TYR A 382 32.31 10.76 -3.94
CA TYR A 382 32.33 10.17 -5.28
C TYR A 382 31.77 11.13 -6.32
N THR A 383 30.58 11.72 -6.09
CA THR A 383 29.95 12.65 -7.04
C THR A 383 30.85 13.86 -7.36
N LYS A 384 31.62 14.35 -6.38
CA LYS A 384 32.56 15.46 -6.59
C LYS A 384 33.79 15.05 -7.40
N LEU A 385 34.23 13.80 -7.27
CA LEU A 385 35.47 13.28 -7.85
C LEU A 385 35.27 12.40 -9.08
N GLU A 386 34.01 12.10 -9.45
CA GLU A 386 33.64 11.19 -10.53
C GLU A 386 34.35 11.53 -11.85
N LYS A 387 34.40 12.81 -12.21
CA LYS A 387 35.07 13.26 -13.44
C LYS A 387 36.58 12.96 -13.42
N THR A 388 37.23 13.15 -12.27
CA THR A 388 38.65 12.86 -12.09
C THR A 388 38.94 11.37 -12.15
N ILE A 389 38.11 10.56 -11.46
CA ILE A 389 38.20 9.10 -11.45
C ILE A 389 38.04 8.55 -12.89
N LYS A 390 37.04 9.03 -13.63
CA LYS A 390 36.79 8.67 -15.03
C LYS A 390 37.93 9.08 -15.95
N ALA A 391 38.41 10.32 -15.82
CA ALA A 391 39.50 10.83 -16.66
C ALA A 391 40.81 10.05 -16.47
N LYS A 392 41.05 9.52 -15.26
CA LYS A 392 42.21 8.69 -14.94
C LYS A 392 42.03 7.21 -15.29
N GLY A 393 40.82 6.77 -15.66
CA GLY A 393 40.53 5.37 -15.97
C GLY A 393 40.70 4.42 -14.78
N ILE A 394 40.56 4.92 -13.55
CA ILE A 394 40.73 4.16 -12.30
C ILE A 394 39.40 3.65 -11.73
N GLU A 395 38.37 3.61 -12.56
CA GLU A 395 37.07 3.04 -12.18
C GLU A 395 37.22 1.54 -11.88
N PRO A 396 36.63 1.05 -10.78
CA PRO A 396 36.54 -0.39 -10.57
C PRO A 396 35.68 -1.03 -11.66
N PHE A 397 35.91 -2.31 -11.93
CA PHE A 397 35.10 -3.07 -12.88
C PHE A 397 33.60 -2.97 -12.56
N GLU A 398 32.77 -2.88 -13.60
CA GLU A 398 31.32 -2.94 -13.44
C GLU A 398 30.93 -4.27 -12.82
N PHE A 399 30.19 -4.20 -11.71
CA PHE A 399 29.77 -5.38 -10.99
C PHE A 399 28.42 -5.93 -11.48
N LYS A 400 27.59 -5.15 -12.17
CA LYS A 400 26.27 -5.59 -12.63
C LYS A 400 26.32 -5.91 -14.12
N LYS A 401 26.33 -7.19 -14.50
CA LYS A 401 26.40 -7.61 -15.92
C LYS A 401 25.03 -7.89 -16.55
N TYR A 402 24.06 -8.28 -15.74
CA TYR A 402 22.69 -8.52 -16.18
C TYR A 402 21.72 -7.89 -15.18
N ASP A 403 20.68 -7.24 -15.69
CA ASP A 403 19.62 -6.62 -14.90
C ASP A 403 18.31 -6.82 -15.66
N TYR A 404 17.34 -7.44 -15.01
CA TYR A 404 16.04 -7.76 -15.56
C TYR A 404 14.97 -7.45 -14.56
N ASP A 405 14.19 -6.41 -14.82
CA ASP A 405 13.08 -6.00 -13.98
C ASP A 405 11.79 -5.95 -14.82
N ASN A 406 10.87 -6.88 -14.54
CA ASN A 406 9.50 -6.87 -15.03
C ASN A 406 8.51 -7.05 -13.85
N TYR A 407 7.21 -7.10 -14.13
CA TYR A 407 6.18 -7.20 -13.08
C TYR A 407 6.12 -8.58 -12.39
N VAL A 408 6.74 -9.60 -12.98
CA VAL A 408 6.77 -11.00 -12.52
C VAL A 408 8.09 -11.33 -11.80
N ILE A 409 9.20 -10.85 -12.34
CA ILE A 409 10.58 -11.21 -12.01
C ILE A 409 11.39 -9.93 -11.98
N SER A 410 12.16 -9.77 -10.92
CA SER A 410 13.16 -8.73 -10.80
C SER A 410 14.45 -9.41 -10.38
N MET A 411 15.52 -9.31 -11.16
CA MET A 411 16.79 -10.01 -10.90
C MET A 411 18.00 -9.27 -11.48
N SER A 412 19.16 -9.48 -10.85
CA SER A 412 20.45 -9.00 -11.35
C SER A 412 21.54 -10.04 -11.15
N ASP A 413 22.45 -10.15 -12.11
CA ASP A 413 23.70 -10.89 -11.92
C ASP A 413 24.80 -9.91 -11.52
N LEU A 414 25.32 -10.12 -10.31
CA LEU A 414 26.45 -9.39 -9.76
C LEU A 414 27.72 -10.22 -9.98
N VAL A 415 28.69 -9.66 -10.69
CA VAL A 415 29.94 -10.33 -11.06
C VAL A 415 31.12 -9.65 -10.40
N PHE A 416 32.00 -10.43 -9.80
CA PHE A 416 33.24 -9.96 -9.19
C PHE A 416 34.34 -11.01 -9.31
N LYS A 417 35.59 -10.61 -9.06
CA LYS A 417 36.74 -11.52 -9.14
C LYS A 417 37.00 -12.20 -7.79
N ASN A 418 37.24 -13.52 -7.78
CA ASN A 418 37.75 -14.22 -6.60
C ASN A 418 39.26 -13.96 -6.39
N SER A 419 39.85 -14.58 -5.36
CA SER A 419 41.29 -14.49 -5.07
C SER A 419 42.19 -15.03 -6.19
N GLU A 420 41.65 -15.85 -7.08
CA GLU A 420 42.36 -16.46 -8.22
C GLU A 420 42.15 -15.67 -9.52
N GLY A 421 41.36 -14.58 -9.49
CA GLY A 421 41.08 -13.73 -10.65
C GLY A 421 39.95 -14.25 -11.56
N GLU A 422 39.21 -15.27 -11.14
CA GLU A 422 38.08 -15.83 -11.87
C GLU A 422 36.79 -15.05 -11.61
N ASP A 423 35.92 -14.97 -12.62
CA ASP A 423 34.59 -14.36 -12.46
C ASP A 423 33.72 -15.24 -11.55
N VAL A 424 33.18 -14.64 -10.49
CA VAL A 424 32.14 -15.20 -9.64
C VAL A 424 30.87 -14.41 -9.86
N VAL A 425 29.80 -15.11 -10.20
CA VAL A 425 28.46 -14.60 -10.51
C VAL A 425 27.50 -14.93 -9.37
N TRP A 426 27.03 -13.90 -8.69
CA TRP A 426 25.92 -13.97 -7.74
C TRP A 426 24.65 -13.49 -8.42
N ARG A 427 23.67 -14.39 -8.54
CA ARG A 427 22.35 -14.04 -9.02
C ARG A 427 21.49 -13.58 -7.86
N VAL A 428 21.06 -12.33 -7.89
CA VAL A 428 20.13 -11.77 -6.92
C VAL A 428 18.76 -11.71 -7.55
N VAL A 429 17.82 -12.46 -7.00
CA VAL A 429 16.41 -12.44 -7.40
C VAL A 429 15.64 -11.68 -6.35
N ALA A 430 14.95 -10.62 -6.77
CA ALA A 430 14.01 -9.91 -5.94
C ALA A 430 12.96 -10.89 -5.47
N ASN A 431 12.78 -10.93 -4.16
CA ASN A 431 11.58 -11.47 -3.61
C ASN A 431 10.45 -10.45 -3.84
N SER A 432 9.81 -10.53 -5.01
CA SER A 432 8.54 -9.84 -5.31
C SER A 432 7.47 -10.17 -4.25
N TRP A 433 7.66 -11.28 -3.53
CA TRP A 433 6.81 -11.81 -2.47
C TRP A 433 7.37 -11.45 -1.09
N GLY A 434 7.27 -10.17 -0.72
CA GLY A 434 7.71 -9.63 0.57
C GLY A 434 7.10 -10.24 1.84
N MET A 435 6.58 -11.47 1.82
CA MET A 435 5.99 -12.18 2.95
C MET A 435 6.42 -13.65 2.99
N ARG A 436 7.70 -13.88 3.26
CA ARG A 436 8.16 -15.16 3.79
C ARG A 436 8.53 -14.97 5.26
N SER A 437 7.53 -14.89 6.13
CA SER A 437 7.64 -15.55 7.44
C SER A 437 7.29 -17.02 7.18
N LEU A 438 8.31 -17.79 6.78
CA LEU A 438 8.20 -19.24 6.64
C LEU A 438 7.56 -19.82 7.91
N HIS A 439 6.43 -20.50 7.76
CA HIS A 439 6.25 -21.75 8.48
C HIS A 439 7.33 -22.72 7.96
N LEU A 440 8.52 -22.67 8.55
CA LEU A 440 9.40 -23.84 8.58
C LEU A 440 8.71 -24.82 9.53
N LEU A 441 7.84 -25.66 8.96
CA LEU A 441 7.65 -26.99 9.52
C LEU A 441 9.05 -27.61 9.53
N ARG A 442 9.63 -27.73 10.73
CA ARG A 442 10.81 -28.58 10.91
C ARG A 442 10.43 -30.00 10.51
N PRO A 443 11.31 -30.74 9.82
CA PRO A 443 11.16 -32.19 9.69
C PRO A 443 11.11 -32.87 11.07
#